data_AF-A0A6S6V8D5-F1
#
_entry.id   AF-A0A6S6V8D5-F1
#
_cell.length_a   1.000
_cell.length_b   1.000
_cell.length_c   1.000
_cell.angle_alpha   90.00
_cell.angle_beta   90.00
_cell.angle_gamma   90.00
#
_symmetry.space_group_name_H-M   'P 1'
#
loop_
_entity.id
_entity.type
_entity.pdbx_description
1 polymer ?
#
loop_
_entity_poly.entity_id
_entity_poly.type
_entity_poly.pdbx_seq_one_letter_code
_entity_poly.pdbx_strand_id
1 'polypeptide(L)'
;MANRAKPSQEPLVLKLPHPYLTTYTLSNVAPSGQPTSYQIQLTPSTTSGKEVAPPTVLHNESISITDIGTLGGDAVPPTRDNSSWARARRSPYLTVSWNQDRPSVPQLWLVAYALVSLHPLVESFRVVLSGKDSTSLAQELYGTGLFHPHPKASNPAAPQDGHLLLRATFWQGAASPFGVRPVWAPHLDASGKPITRQYPPFPYQNAPSTQWPAVPRHTTHPVREPKPVPGSVVYSRWLPHLKEHFSMIALDYTNDEHLSLFNKWQNDPRVAAGWNETGTLDQHREYLRKLHEDPHVLTMFAAFDDVLFGYFEIYWAMEDHMGAHYQSSPYDRGRHLLVGDVRFRGPHRVSVWWCNVMHYMFLDEPRTWNIVGEPAVTSSTVLAYDFATGLHVEKIMDLPHKRSALMMVNREKFFTLNSFTWDGEKRVRPSLDLGAKL
;
A
#
# COMPACT_ATOMS: atom_id res chain seq x y z
N MET A 1 -32.26 0.89 6.04
CA MET A 1 -31.88 0.64 4.64
C MET A 1 -31.41 1.96 4.04
N ALA A 2 -30.10 2.20 4.03
CA ALA A 2 -29.55 3.41 3.43
C ALA A 2 -29.58 3.25 1.90
N ASN A 3 -30.16 4.22 1.21
CA ASN A 3 -30.17 4.34 -0.24
C ASN A 3 -28.73 4.22 -0.77
N ARG A 4 -28.34 3.07 -1.32
CA ARG A 4 -27.11 2.95 -2.12
C ARG A 4 -27.29 3.88 -3.32
N ALA A 5 -26.53 4.96 -3.36
CA ALA A 5 -26.42 5.78 -4.55
C ALA A 5 -26.08 4.86 -5.73
N LYS A 6 -26.83 4.97 -6.84
CA LYS A 6 -26.47 4.29 -8.09
C LYS A 6 -25.02 4.63 -8.41
N PRO A 7 -24.13 3.65 -8.66
CA PRO A 7 -22.78 3.95 -9.09
C PRO A 7 -22.86 4.82 -10.35
N SER A 8 -22.09 5.91 -10.36
CA SER A 8 -21.94 6.77 -11.52
C SER A 8 -21.59 5.92 -12.74
N GLN A 9 -22.23 6.17 -13.88
CA GLN A 9 -21.98 5.52 -15.17
C GLN A 9 -20.57 5.80 -15.75
N GLU A 10 -19.71 6.53 -15.04
CA GLU A 10 -18.33 6.72 -15.46
C GLU A 10 -17.56 5.39 -15.32
N PRO A 11 -16.82 4.97 -16.35
CA PRO A 11 -16.05 3.74 -16.29
C PRO A 11 -14.90 3.88 -15.28
N LEU A 12 -14.56 2.78 -14.61
CA LEU A 12 -13.50 2.79 -13.59
C LEU A 12 -12.13 2.87 -14.29
N VAL A 13 -11.37 3.90 -13.96
CA VAL A 13 -10.01 4.10 -14.46
C VAL A 13 -9.00 3.50 -13.50
N LEU A 14 -8.12 2.65 -14.03
CA LEU A 14 -6.98 2.07 -13.37
C LEU A 14 -5.70 2.65 -13.99
N LYS A 15 -4.68 2.95 -13.19
CA LYS A 15 -3.37 3.33 -13.71
C LYS A 15 -2.28 2.53 -13.03
N LEU A 16 -1.31 2.09 -13.82
CA LEU A 16 -0.13 1.39 -13.29
C LEU A 16 0.74 2.36 -12.48
N PRO A 17 1.48 1.88 -11.49
CA PRO A 17 2.45 2.70 -10.78
C PRO A 17 3.63 3.11 -11.68
N HIS A 18 4.41 4.08 -11.21
CA HIS A 18 5.70 4.44 -11.79
C HIS A 18 6.60 3.18 -11.97
N PRO A 19 7.35 3.05 -13.07
CA PRO A 19 7.51 4.03 -14.15
C PRO A 19 6.47 3.92 -15.28
N TYR A 20 5.58 2.93 -15.24
CA TYR A 20 4.73 2.61 -16.39
C TYR A 20 3.62 3.62 -16.61
N LEU A 21 2.90 3.99 -15.53
CA LEU A 21 1.80 4.98 -15.55
C LEU A 21 0.68 4.67 -16.56
N THR A 22 0.69 3.48 -17.17
CA THR A 22 -0.24 3.06 -18.22
C THR A 22 -1.66 3.06 -17.69
N THR A 23 -2.57 3.65 -18.48
CA THR A 23 -3.98 3.76 -18.14
C THR A 23 -4.80 2.62 -18.74
N TYR A 24 -5.65 2.02 -17.91
CA TYR A 24 -6.65 1.02 -18.30
C TYR A 24 -8.03 1.48 -17.85
N THR A 25 -9.05 1.10 -18.61
CA THR A 25 -10.44 1.38 -18.29
C THR A 25 -11.22 0.08 -18.16
N LEU A 26 -11.97 -0.06 -17.07
CA LEU A 26 -12.93 -1.13 -16.86
C LEU A 26 -14.32 -0.65 -17.29
N SER A 27 -14.88 -1.30 -18.30
CA SER A 27 -16.17 -0.94 -18.90
C SER A 27 -17.12 -2.13 -18.88
N ASN A 28 -18.41 -1.89 -18.64
CA ASN A 28 -19.44 -2.90 -18.85
C ASN A 28 -19.74 -3.00 -20.36
N VAL A 29 -19.48 -4.18 -20.94
CA VAL A 29 -19.70 -4.48 -22.36
C VAL A 29 -20.97 -5.29 -22.61
N ALA A 30 -21.72 -5.63 -21.56
CA ALA A 30 -22.98 -6.34 -21.72
C ALA A 30 -24.05 -5.46 -22.40
N PRO A 31 -24.88 -6.03 -23.30
CA PRO A 31 -26.02 -5.31 -23.87
C PRO A 31 -26.97 -4.80 -22.78
N SER A 32 -27.65 -3.67 -23.04
CA SER A 32 -28.61 -3.10 -22.10
C SER A 32 -29.68 -4.13 -21.69
N GLY A 33 -29.84 -4.34 -20.38
CA GLY A 33 -30.77 -5.31 -19.81
C GLY A 33 -30.22 -6.73 -19.62
N GLN A 34 -28.98 -7.00 -20.04
CA GLN A 34 -28.27 -8.25 -19.76
C GLN A 34 -27.46 -8.15 -18.45
N PRO A 35 -27.10 -9.30 -17.83
CA PRO A 35 -26.18 -9.31 -16.69
C PRO A 35 -24.87 -8.62 -17.04
N THR A 36 -24.38 -7.79 -16.12
CA THR A 36 -23.14 -7.04 -16.25
C THR A 36 -21.96 -7.95 -16.61
N SER A 37 -21.20 -7.53 -17.62
CA SER A 37 -19.98 -8.19 -18.06
C SER A 37 -18.92 -7.13 -18.29
N TYR A 38 -17.91 -7.09 -17.43
CA TYR A 38 -16.84 -6.12 -17.52
C TYR A 38 -15.68 -6.63 -18.39
N GLN A 39 -15.07 -5.72 -19.13
CA GLN A 39 -13.79 -5.91 -19.82
C GLN A 39 -12.81 -4.79 -19.45
N ILE A 40 -11.53 -5.14 -19.40
CA ILE A 40 -10.44 -4.20 -19.13
C ILE A 40 -9.73 -3.89 -20.44
N GLN A 41 -9.76 -2.62 -20.83
CA GLN A 41 -9.18 -2.15 -22.08
C GLN A 41 -8.04 -1.18 -21.82
N LEU A 42 -6.99 -1.26 -22.64
CA LEU A 42 -5.95 -0.25 -22.66
C LEU A 42 -6.55 1.08 -23.13
N THR A 43 -6.32 2.15 -22.36
CA THR A 43 -6.72 3.49 -22.77
C THR A 43 -5.58 4.12 -23.56
N PRO A 44 -5.79 4.56 -24.81
CA PRO A 44 -4.77 5.25 -25.58
C PRO A 44 -4.25 6.48 -24.81
N SER A 45 -2.94 6.70 -24.83
CA SER A 45 -2.32 7.82 -24.12
C SER A 45 -2.90 9.15 -24.61
N THR A 46 -3.57 9.90 -23.73
CA THR A 46 -4.24 11.15 -24.14
C THR A 46 -3.45 12.42 -23.80
N THR A 47 -2.47 12.42 -22.88
CA THR A 47 -2.04 13.73 -22.34
C THR A 47 -0.65 13.92 -21.73
N SER A 48 0.23 12.92 -21.54
CA SER A 48 1.48 13.21 -20.79
C SER A 48 2.80 12.72 -21.36
N GLY A 49 2.86 11.79 -22.33
CA GLY A 49 4.14 11.29 -22.86
C GLY A 49 5.08 10.64 -21.82
N LYS A 50 4.64 10.53 -20.56
CA LYS A 50 5.36 9.90 -19.43
C LYS A 50 5.04 8.42 -19.30
N GLU A 51 4.02 7.92 -20.00
CA GLU A 51 3.61 6.53 -19.94
C GLU A 51 4.64 5.64 -20.66
N VAL A 52 5.13 4.62 -19.95
CA VAL A 52 6.03 3.59 -20.47
C VAL A 52 5.27 2.28 -20.54
N ALA A 53 5.45 1.53 -21.63
CA ALA A 53 4.80 0.24 -21.80
C ALA A 53 5.25 -0.74 -20.70
N PRO A 54 4.32 -1.53 -20.11
CA PRO A 54 4.69 -2.59 -19.19
C PRO A 54 5.53 -3.66 -19.92
N PRO A 55 6.36 -4.43 -19.19
CA PRO A 55 7.24 -5.45 -19.78
C PRO A 55 6.46 -6.59 -20.45
N THR A 56 5.19 -6.75 -20.13
CA THR A 56 4.28 -7.73 -20.72
C THR A 56 2.90 -7.10 -20.96
N VAL A 57 2.16 -7.64 -21.92
CA VAL A 57 0.79 -7.19 -22.21
C VAL A 57 -0.14 -7.64 -21.09
N LEU A 58 -0.76 -6.68 -20.40
CA LEU A 58 -1.65 -6.96 -19.25
C LEU A 58 -3.14 -7.02 -19.63
N HIS A 59 -3.56 -6.31 -20.68
CA HIS A 59 -4.95 -6.37 -21.14
C HIS A 59 -5.18 -7.62 -22.00
N ASN A 60 -6.42 -8.09 -22.01
CA ASN A 60 -6.86 -9.16 -22.90
C ASN A 60 -8.37 -9.04 -23.11
N GLU A 61 -8.76 -8.71 -24.35
CA GLU A 61 -10.16 -8.50 -24.74
C GLU A 61 -10.98 -9.79 -24.72
N SER A 62 -10.33 -10.95 -24.71
CA SER A 62 -11.04 -12.23 -24.57
C SER A 62 -11.51 -12.48 -23.14
N ILE A 63 -11.00 -11.75 -22.14
CA ILE A 63 -11.35 -11.93 -20.72
C ILE A 63 -12.59 -11.09 -20.40
N SER A 64 -13.62 -11.73 -19.86
CA SER A 64 -14.83 -11.09 -19.34
C SER A 64 -15.02 -11.40 -17.86
N ILE A 65 -15.48 -10.42 -17.09
CA ILE A 65 -15.65 -10.52 -15.63
C ILE A 65 -17.12 -10.23 -15.29
N THR A 66 -17.82 -11.13 -14.61
CA THR A 66 -19.17 -10.83 -14.13
C THR A 66 -19.14 -9.86 -12.95
N ASP A 67 -20.23 -9.16 -12.67
CA ASP A 67 -20.38 -8.46 -11.39
C ASP A 67 -20.41 -9.45 -10.21
N ILE A 68 -20.16 -8.96 -9.00
CA ILE A 68 -20.21 -9.79 -7.80
C ILE A 68 -21.65 -10.17 -7.46
N GLY A 69 -21.84 -11.44 -7.10
CA GLY A 69 -23.06 -11.99 -6.55
C GLY A 69 -22.88 -12.46 -5.11
N THR A 70 -23.99 -12.62 -4.40
CA THR A 70 -24.04 -13.29 -3.10
C THR A 70 -24.89 -14.55 -3.22
N LEU A 71 -24.54 -15.59 -2.47
CA LEU A 71 -25.38 -16.78 -2.42
C LEU A 71 -26.72 -16.46 -1.77
N GLY A 72 -27.79 -17.15 -2.21
CA GLY A 72 -29.13 -17.02 -1.67
C GLY A 72 -29.62 -18.33 -1.04
N GLY A 73 -30.57 -18.23 -0.11
CA GLY A 73 -31.28 -19.37 0.49
C GLY A 73 -30.35 -20.40 1.14
N ASP A 74 -30.68 -21.68 0.95
CA ASP A 74 -30.01 -22.81 1.59
C ASP A 74 -28.56 -23.04 1.11
N ALA A 75 -28.11 -22.32 0.07
CA ALA A 75 -26.73 -22.38 -0.41
C ALA A 75 -25.74 -21.62 0.49
N VAL A 76 -26.24 -20.73 1.36
CA VAL A 76 -25.46 -19.91 2.29
C VAL A 76 -25.19 -20.70 3.57
N PRO A 77 -23.93 -20.98 3.93
CA PRO A 77 -23.63 -21.63 5.20
C PRO A 77 -24.12 -20.81 6.40
N PRO A 78 -24.62 -21.45 7.48
CA PRO A 78 -25.12 -20.75 8.66
C PRO A 78 -24.11 -19.73 9.21
N THR A 79 -24.57 -18.56 9.65
CA THR A 79 -23.71 -17.48 10.17
C THR A 79 -22.87 -17.90 11.37
N ARG A 80 -23.36 -18.83 12.19
CA ARG A 80 -22.61 -19.43 13.31
C ARG A 80 -21.46 -20.35 12.88
N ASP A 81 -21.48 -20.88 11.66
CA ASP A 81 -20.37 -21.68 11.12
C ASP A 81 -19.28 -20.73 10.63
N ASN A 82 -18.25 -20.57 11.45
CA ASN A 82 -17.08 -19.73 11.15
C ASN A 82 -15.88 -20.55 10.64
N SER A 83 -16.10 -21.77 10.16
CA SER A 83 -15.04 -22.51 9.47
C SER A 83 -14.53 -21.74 8.24
N SER A 84 -13.27 -21.98 7.85
CA SER A 84 -12.68 -21.34 6.67
C SER A 84 -13.51 -21.61 5.40
N TRP A 85 -14.07 -22.81 5.26
CA TRP A 85 -14.97 -23.16 4.16
C TRP A 85 -16.25 -22.30 4.19
N ALA A 86 -16.90 -22.17 5.35
CA ALA A 86 -18.15 -21.43 5.45
C ALA A 86 -17.95 -19.93 5.19
N ARG A 87 -16.87 -19.34 5.71
CA ARG A 87 -16.49 -17.95 5.40
C ARG A 87 -16.23 -17.76 3.90
N ALA A 88 -15.44 -18.64 3.29
CA ALA A 88 -15.15 -18.61 1.86
C ALA A 88 -16.41 -18.71 0.99
N ARG A 89 -17.36 -19.57 1.36
CA ARG A 89 -18.64 -19.72 0.65
C ARG A 89 -19.51 -18.48 0.77
N ARG A 90 -19.53 -17.83 1.95
CA ARG A 90 -20.28 -16.58 2.18
C ARG A 90 -19.68 -15.37 1.45
N SER A 91 -18.39 -15.40 1.10
CA SER A 91 -17.74 -14.33 0.35
C SER A 91 -18.47 -14.08 -0.99
N PRO A 92 -18.55 -12.82 -1.44
CA PRO A 92 -19.07 -12.50 -2.77
C PRO A 92 -18.35 -13.31 -3.84
N TYR A 93 -19.11 -13.81 -4.81
CA TYR A 93 -18.59 -14.64 -5.88
C TYR A 93 -18.76 -13.97 -7.24
N LEU A 94 -17.88 -14.31 -8.17
CA LEU A 94 -17.94 -13.84 -9.55
C LEU A 94 -17.25 -14.85 -10.47
N THR A 95 -17.48 -14.71 -11.77
CA THR A 95 -16.84 -15.55 -12.78
C THR A 95 -15.91 -14.70 -13.64
N VAL A 96 -14.68 -15.18 -13.82
CA VAL A 96 -13.74 -14.68 -14.84
C VAL A 96 -13.71 -15.72 -15.95
N SER A 97 -14.15 -15.31 -17.13
CA SER A 97 -14.27 -16.19 -18.29
C SER A 97 -13.38 -15.74 -19.45
N TRP A 98 -12.91 -16.69 -20.26
CA TRP A 98 -12.22 -16.40 -21.53
C TRP A 98 -12.63 -17.39 -22.62
N ASN A 99 -12.68 -16.89 -23.87
CA ASN A 99 -13.13 -17.66 -25.04
C ASN A 99 -12.01 -17.95 -26.07
N GLN A 100 -10.78 -17.49 -25.82
CA GLN A 100 -9.60 -17.74 -26.65
C GLN A 100 -8.55 -18.49 -25.83
N ASP A 101 -7.27 -18.13 -25.99
CA ASP A 101 -6.15 -18.73 -25.28
C ASP A 101 -6.22 -18.50 -23.76
N ARG A 102 -5.55 -19.39 -23.03
CA ARG A 102 -5.40 -19.29 -21.58
C ARG A 102 -4.71 -17.96 -21.22
N PRO A 103 -5.31 -17.15 -20.33
CA PRO A 103 -4.68 -15.95 -19.81
C PRO A 103 -3.39 -16.21 -19.03
N SER A 104 -2.50 -15.23 -19.02
CA SER A 104 -1.28 -15.24 -18.20
C SER A 104 -1.53 -14.73 -16.77
N VAL A 105 -0.63 -15.05 -15.84
CA VAL A 105 -0.67 -14.51 -14.46
C VAL A 105 -0.71 -12.97 -14.44
N PRO A 106 0.12 -12.23 -15.22
CA PRO A 106 0.02 -10.77 -15.31
C PRO A 106 -1.36 -10.25 -15.74
N GLN A 107 -2.05 -10.95 -16.65
CA GLN A 107 -3.42 -10.57 -17.06
C GLN A 107 -4.41 -10.78 -15.91
N LEU A 108 -4.29 -11.87 -15.14
CA LEU A 108 -5.13 -12.10 -13.96
C LEU A 108 -4.79 -11.17 -12.80
N TRP A 109 -3.55 -10.70 -12.71
CA TRP A 109 -3.18 -9.64 -11.78
C TRP A 109 -3.92 -8.33 -12.10
N LEU A 110 -4.07 -7.97 -13.39
CA LEU A 110 -4.85 -6.78 -13.78
C LEU A 110 -6.35 -6.95 -13.46
N VAL A 111 -6.89 -8.16 -13.65
CA VAL A 111 -8.26 -8.50 -13.21
C VAL A 111 -8.41 -8.32 -11.68
N ALA A 112 -7.47 -8.82 -10.89
CA ALA A 112 -7.47 -8.63 -9.44
C ALA A 112 -7.39 -7.14 -9.05
N TYR A 113 -6.58 -6.36 -9.75
CA TYR A 113 -6.50 -4.91 -9.55
C TYR A 113 -7.84 -4.22 -9.82
N ALA A 114 -8.52 -4.59 -10.90
CA ALA A 114 -9.85 -4.07 -11.22
C ALA A 114 -10.88 -4.43 -10.14
N LEU A 115 -10.95 -5.70 -9.74
CA LEU A 115 -11.91 -6.21 -8.75
C LEU A 115 -11.74 -5.53 -7.39
N VAL A 116 -10.51 -5.45 -6.90
CA VAL A 116 -10.20 -4.80 -5.61
C VAL A 116 -10.47 -3.29 -5.67
N SER A 117 -10.26 -2.65 -6.82
CA SER A 117 -10.57 -1.23 -7.00
C SER A 117 -12.07 -0.96 -7.10
N LEU A 118 -12.83 -1.86 -7.73
CA LEU A 118 -14.28 -1.76 -7.88
C LEU A 118 -15.02 -2.06 -6.57
N HIS A 119 -14.49 -2.99 -5.77
CA HIS A 119 -15.09 -3.42 -4.50
C HIS A 119 -14.08 -3.32 -3.33
N PRO A 120 -13.64 -2.10 -2.96
CA PRO A 120 -12.53 -1.86 -2.03
C PRO A 120 -12.80 -2.32 -0.59
N LEU A 121 -14.06 -2.60 -0.25
CA LEU A 121 -14.49 -3.08 1.07
C LEU A 121 -14.58 -4.61 1.16
N VAL A 122 -14.53 -5.32 0.03
CA VAL A 122 -14.61 -6.79 0.03
C VAL A 122 -13.24 -7.37 0.38
N GLU A 123 -13.18 -8.15 1.46
CA GLU A 123 -11.92 -8.73 1.94
C GLU A 123 -11.47 -9.93 1.10
N SER A 124 -12.42 -10.73 0.63
CA SER A 124 -12.18 -11.91 -0.18
C SER A 124 -13.25 -12.08 -1.24
N PHE A 125 -12.83 -12.50 -2.43
CA PHE A 125 -13.70 -12.85 -3.54
C PHE A 125 -13.57 -14.34 -3.82
N ARG A 126 -14.70 -15.00 -4.07
CA ARG A 126 -14.73 -16.38 -4.55
C ARG A 126 -14.88 -16.38 -6.06
N VAL A 127 -13.78 -16.56 -6.78
CA VAL A 127 -13.68 -16.39 -8.22
C VAL A 127 -13.73 -17.73 -8.93
N VAL A 128 -14.73 -17.93 -9.78
CA VAL A 128 -14.82 -19.08 -10.68
C VAL A 128 -14.05 -18.75 -11.97
N LEU A 129 -13.04 -19.56 -12.29
CA LEU A 129 -12.28 -19.43 -13.55
C LEU A 129 -12.90 -20.33 -14.62
N SER A 130 -13.41 -19.73 -15.70
CA SER A 130 -14.11 -20.43 -16.77
C SER A 130 -13.44 -20.26 -18.12
N GLY A 131 -12.80 -21.32 -18.61
CA GLY A 131 -12.16 -21.32 -19.92
C GLY A 131 -11.17 -22.46 -20.03
N LYS A 132 -10.57 -22.59 -21.22
CA LYS A 132 -9.58 -23.63 -21.49
C LYS A 132 -8.40 -23.50 -20.50
N ASP A 133 -7.96 -24.63 -19.95
CA ASP A 133 -6.82 -24.76 -19.03
C ASP A 133 -6.96 -24.02 -17.67
N SER A 134 -8.19 -23.72 -17.23
CA SER A 134 -8.46 -22.99 -15.98
C SER A 134 -7.83 -23.63 -14.74
N THR A 135 -7.86 -24.96 -14.62
CA THR A 135 -7.25 -25.69 -13.49
C THR A 135 -5.73 -25.50 -13.43
N SER A 136 -5.04 -25.50 -14.59
CA SER A 136 -3.59 -25.30 -14.64
C SER A 136 -3.24 -23.83 -14.33
N LEU A 137 -4.04 -22.89 -14.80
CA LEU A 137 -3.91 -21.47 -14.45
C LEU A 137 -4.09 -21.23 -12.94
N ALA A 138 -5.08 -21.86 -12.32
CA ALA A 138 -5.30 -21.75 -10.88
C ALA A 138 -4.07 -22.23 -10.08
N GLN A 139 -3.47 -23.36 -10.47
CA GLN A 139 -2.25 -23.87 -9.81
C GLN A 139 -1.07 -22.89 -9.91
N GLU A 140 -0.89 -22.26 -11.08
CA GLU A 140 0.15 -21.24 -11.26
C GLU A 140 -0.12 -20.02 -10.38
N LEU A 141 -1.37 -19.55 -10.32
CA LEU A 141 -1.78 -18.43 -9.48
C LEU A 141 -1.57 -18.72 -7.99
N TYR A 142 -1.75 -19.95 -7.53
CA TYR A 142 -1.44 -20.34 -6.15
C TYR A 142 0.04 -20.18 -5.82
N GLY A 143 0.93 -20.52 -6.76
CA GLY A 143 2.38 -20.35 -6.60
C GLY A 143 2.80 -18.89 -6.42
N THR A 144 1.97 -17.95 -6.86
CA THR A 144 2.21 -16.50 -6.71
C THR A 144 1.59 -15.87 -5.45
N GLY A 145 0.74 -16.62 -4.74
CA GLY A 145 -0.03 -16.13 -3.59
C GLY A 145 -1.18 -15.16 -3.94
N LEU A 146 -1.44 -14.89 -5.24
CA LEU A 146 -2.55 -14.03 -5.64
C LEU A 146 -3.90 -14.71 -5.39
N PHE A 147 -3.99 -16.00 -5.72
CA PHE A 147 -5.17 -16.83 -5.44
C PHE A 147 -4.83 -17.95 -4.47
N HIS A 148 -5.85 -18.46 -3.79
CA HIS A 148 -5.75 -19.59 -2.89
C HIS A 148 -6.84 -20.62 -3.21
N PRO A 149 -6.59 -21.92 -2.97
CA PRO A 149 -7.62 -22.93 -3.13
C PRO A 149 -8.77 -22.67 -2.18
N HIS A 150 -9.99 -23.02 -2.60
CA HIS A 150 -11.14 -23.00 -1.71
C HIS A 150 -10.87 -23.94 -0.51
N PRO A 151 -11.06 -23.49 0.74
CA PRO A 151 -10.87 -24.35 1.91
C PRO A 151 -11.81 -25.56 1.85
N LYS A 152 -11.32 -26.72 2.27
CA LYS A 152 -12.13 -27.95 2.33
C LYS A 152 -13.14 -27.86 3.47
N ALA A 153 -14.36 -28.30 3.21
CA ALA A 153 -15.37 -28.48 4.25
C ALA A 153 -15.09 -29.74 5.07
N SER A 154 -15.57 -29.76 6.32
CA SER A 154 -15.60 -30.99 7.13
C SER A 154 -16.52 -32.05 6.54
N ASN A 155 -17.59 -31.64 5.85
CA ASN A 155 -18.45 -32.53 5.07
C ASN A 155 -17.93 -32.61 3.62
N PRO A 156 -17.43 -33.77 3.15
CA PRO A 156 -16.91 -33.90 1.79
C PRO A 156 -17.95 -33.63 0.68
N ALA A 157 -19.25 -33.76 0.98
CA ALA A 157 -20.32 -33.48 0.03
C ALA A 157 -20.64 -31.98 -0.12
N ALA A 158 -20.04 -31.11 0.70
CA ALA A 158 -20.31 -29.69 0.65
C ALA A 158 -19.70 -29.04 -0.61
N PRO A 159 -20.37 -28.06 -1.25
CA PRO A 159 -19.87 -27.40 -2.44
C PRO A 159 -18.52 -26.73 -2.26
N GLN A 160 -17.64 -26.86 -3.27
CA GLN A 160 -16.31 -26.24 -3.32
C GLN A 160 -16.07 -25.69 -4.73
N ASP A 161 -16.61 -24.51 -5.00
CA ASP A 161 -16.52 -23.83 -6.28
C ASP A 161 -15.73 -22.53 -6.19
N GLY A 162 -14.87 -22.33 -7.18
CA GLY A 162 -14.03 -21.14 -7.31
C GLY A 162 -12.76 -21.16 -6.46
N HIS A 163 -12.03 -20.05 -6.55
CA HIS A 163 -10.74 -19.80 -5.93
C HIS A 163 -10.79 -18.50 -5.14
N LEU A 164 -10.02 -18.38 -4.07
CA LEU A 164 -10.06 -17.20 -3.22
C LEU A 164 -9.03 -16.17 -3.67
N LEU A 165 -9.51 -15.02 -4.13
CA LEU A 165 -8.71 -13.79 -4.24
C LEU A 165 -8.83 -13.04 -2.91
N LEU A 166 -7.71 -12.89 -2.20
CA LEU A 166 -7.67 -12.15 -0.94
C LEU A 166 -7.18 -10.72 -1.22
N ARG A 167 -7.98 -9.72 -0.83
CA ARG A 167 -7.61 -8.30 -1.00
C ARG A 167 -6.26 -8.02 -0.34
N ALA A 168 -6.02 -8.58 0.84
CA ALA A 168 -4.80 -8.37 1.60
C ALA A 168 -3.53 -8.92 0.90
N THR A 169 -3.61 -10.04 0.16
CA THR A 169 -2.43 -10.58 -0.53
C THR A 169 -2.14 -9.80 -1.81
N PHE A 170 -3.16 -9.44 -2.57
CA PHE A 170 -3.03 -8.52 -3.70
C PHE A 170 -2.42 -7.19 -3.25
N TRP A 171 -2.95 -6.63 -2.15
CA TRP A 171 -2.46 -5.38 -1.60
C TRP A 171 -0.97 -5.46 -1.23
N GLN A 172 -0.55 -6.57 -0.61
CA GLN A 172 0.85 -6.81 -0.27
C GLN A 172 1.76 -7.04 -1.49
N GLY A 173 1.23 -7.04 -2.72
CA GLY A 173 2.01 -7.12 -3.95
C GLY A 173 2.11 -8.52 -4.55
N ALA A 174 1.24 -9.47 -4.16
CA ALA A 174 1.21 -10.80 -4.76
C ALA A 174 1.08 -10.75 -6.29
N ALA A 175 1.80 -11.64 -6.98
CA ALA A 175 1.87 -11.73 -8.44
C ALA A 175 2.24 -10.42 -9.16
N SER A 176 3.06 -9.55 -8.56
CA SER A 176 3.58 -8.36 -9.22
C SER A 176 4.19 -8.70 -10.59
N PRO A 177 3.67 -8.13 -11.70
CA PRO A 177 4.14 -8.48 -13.05
C PRO A 177 5.44 -7.76 -13.45
N PHE A 178 6.03 -6.96 -12.55
CA PHE A 178 7.12 -6.03 -12.86
C PHE A 178 8.46 -6.42 -12.22
N GLY A 179 8.57 -7.64 -11.69
CA GLY A 179 9.78 -8.19 -11.08
C GLY A 179 9.53 -8.69 -9.67
N VAL A 180 10.60 -8.67 -8.86
CA VAL A 180 10.63 -9.26 -7.51
C VAL A 180 9.99 -8.41 -6.42
N ARG A 181 9.76 -7.12 -6.68
CA ARG A 181 9.20 -6.18 -5.70
C ARG A 181 7.68 -6.08 -5.83
N PRO A 182 6.96 -5.78 -4.73
CA PRO A 182 5.57 -5.36 -4.79
C PRO A 182 5.37 -4.24 -5.80
N VAL A 183 4.33 -4.35 -6.61
CA VAL A 183 4.00 -3.42 -7.72
C VAL A 183 4.06 -1.93 -7.33
N TRP A 184 3.65 -1.60 -6.11
CA TRP A 184 3.58 -0.22 -5.61
C TRP A 184 4.92 0.34 -5.12
N ALA A 185 5.92 -0.52 -4.85
CA ALA A 185 7.21 -0.16 -4.26
C ALA A 185 8.37 -0.58 -5.18
N PRO A 186 8.48 0.02 -6.39
CA PRO A 186 9.51 -0.32 -7.34
C PRO A 186 10.90 -0.04 -6.77
N HIS A 187 11.88 -0.83 -7.20
CA HIS A 187 13.30 -0.54 -6.96
C HIS A 187 13.88 -0.08 -8.29
N LEU A 188 14.37 1.15 -8.34
CA LEU A 188 14.90 1.76 -9.56
C LEU A 188 16.42 1.92 -9.47
N ASP A 189 17.09 1.73 -10.60
CA ASP A 189 18.50 2.08 -10.73
C ASP A 189 18.70 3.60 -10.92
N ALA A 190 19.97 4.03 -11.02
CA ALA A 190 20.30 5.44 -11.21
C ALA A 190 19.83 6.03 -12.55
N SER A 191 19.43 5.20 -13.50
CA SER A 191 18.80 5.63 -14.76
C SER A 191 17.28 5.67 -14.68
N GLY A 192 16.70 5.39 -13.51
CA GLY A 192 15.25 5.34 -13.28
C GLY A 192 14.59 4.07 -13.80
N LYS A 193 15.37 3.03 -14.14
CA LYS A 193 14.82 1.77 -14.68
C LYS A 193 14.54 0.76 -13.58
N PRO A 194 13.45 -0.04 -13.68
CA PRO A 194 13.16 -1.08 -12.70
C PRO A 194 14.23 -2.17 -12.63
N ILE A 195 14.68 -2.47 -11.41
CA ILE A 195 15.51 -3.62 -11.10
C ILE A 195 14.58 -4.82 -10.93
N THR A 196 14.56 -5.70 -11.93
CA THR A 196 13.57 -6.80 -12.01
C THR A 196 14.06 -8.11 -11.40
N ARG A 197 15.32 -8.19 -10.95
CA ARG A 197 15.94 -9.39 -10.34
C ARG A 197 16.68 -9.02 -9.07
N GLN A 198 16.49 -9.82 -8.02
CA GLN A 198 17.25 -9.74 -6.77
C GLN A 198 18.33 -10.83 -6.79
N TYR A 199 19.46 -10.56 -7.45
CA TYR A 199 20.59 -11.47 -7.46
C TYR A 199 21.93 -10.71 -7.48
N PRO A 200 22.90 -11.06 -6.61
CA PRO A 200 22.74 -11.98 -5.48
C PRO A 200 21.78 -11.42 -4.40
N PRO A 201 21.15 -12.27 -3.57
CA PRO A 201 20.34 -11.79 -2.46
C PRO A 201 21.20 -11.05 -1.42
N PHE A 202 20.63 -10.04 -0.77
CA PHE A 202 21.30 -9.36 0.33
C PHE A 202 21.41 -10.32 1.54
N PRO A 203 22.60 -10.46 2.16
CA PRO A 203 22.80 -11.42 3.22
C PRO A 203 22.10 -11.00 4.52
N TYR A 204 21.53 -11.97 5.24
CA TYR A 204 21.12 -11.76 6.63
C TYR A 204 22.36 -11.84 7.53
N GLN A 205 22.90 -10.69 7.90
CA GLN A 205 24.03 -10.57 8.83
C GLN A 205 23.66 -9.59 9.93
N ASN A 206 23.90 -9.94 11.19
CA ASN A 206 23.84 -8.97 12.29
C ASN A 206 25.21 -8.32 12.49
N ALA A 207 25.21 -7.03 12.80
CA ALA A 207 26.41 -6.29 13.14
C ALA A 207 26.18 -5.44 14.41
N PRO A 208 27.21 -5.24 15.24
CA PRO A 208 27.13 -4.27 16.32
C PRO A 208 27.08 -2.85 15.74
N SER A 209 26.21 -2.02 16.28
CA SER A 209 26.18 -0.58 16.05
C SER A 209 26.56 0.12 17.35
N THR A 210 27.70 0.80 17.31
CA THR A 210 28.25 1.54 18.43
C THR A 210 28.39 3.01 18.07
N GLN A 211 27.64 3.86 18.75
CA GLN A 211 27.86 5.31 18.74
C GLN A 211 28.42 5.68 20.13
N TRP A 212 29.51 6.45 20.16
CA TRP A 212 30.17 6.93 21.37
C TRP A 212 31.16 8.04 21.00
N PRO A 213 31.38 9.08 21.83
CA PRO A 213 30.69 9.39 23.08
C PRO A 213 29.40 10.21 22.88
N ALA A 214 29.11 10.67 21.66
CA ALA A 214 28.02 11.60 21.40
C ALA A 214 26.63 11.04 21.76
N VAL A 215 26.38 9.76 21.48
CA VAL A 215 25.16 9.04 21.86
C VAL A 215 25.58 7.65 22.31
N PRO A 216 25.46 7.26 23.60
CA PRO A 216 25.87 5.93 24.08
C PRO A 216 24.86 4.87 23.60
N ARG A 217 25.01 4.44 22.34
CA ARG A 217 24.19 3.41 21.72
C ARG A 217 25.08 2.20 21.46
N HIS A 218 24.78 1.09 22.11
CA HIS A 218 25.47 -0.19 21.93
C HIS A 218 24.43 -1.28 21.72
N THR A 219 24.13 -1.57 20.45
CA THR A 219 23.10 -2.56 20.08
C THR A 219 23.63 -3.46 18.95
N THR A 220 22.96 -4.57 18.72
CA THR A 220 23.23 -5.47 17.58
C THR A 220 21.95 -5.63 16.79
N HIS A 221 21.99 -5.32 15.49
CA HIS A 221 20.82 -5.43 14.61
C HIS A 221 21.26 -5.96 13.23
N PRO A 222 20.31 -6.37 12.37
CA PRO A 222 20.61 -6.73 10.99
C PRO A 222 21.27 -5.56 10.24
N VAL A 223 22.29 -5.87 9.45
CA VAL A 223 22.83 -4.96 8.45
C VAL A 223 21.69 -4.63 7.47
N ARG A 224 21.47 -3.35 7.21
CA ARG A 224 20.40 -2.88 6.33
C ARG A 224 20.85 -2.88 4.88
N GLU A 225 19.92 -3.15 3.98
CA GLU A 225 20.16 -2.94 2.54
C GLU A 225 20.54 -1.47 2.29
N PRO A 226 21.34 -1.18 1.25
CA PRO A 226 21.61 0.19 0.85
C PRO A 226 20.31 0.95 0.57
N LYS A 227 20.32 2.25 0.87
CA LYS A 227 19.17 3.12 0.59
C LYS A 227 18.90 3.18 -0.91
N PRO A 228 17.64 3.41 -1.31
CA PRO A 228 17.30 3.67 -2.71
C PRO A 228 18.12 4.83 -3.28
N VAL A 229 18.32 4.82 -4.59
CA VAL A 229 19.07 5.88 -5.27
C VAL A 229 18.43 7.24 -4.98
N PRO A 230 19.18 8.25 -4.54
CA PRO A 230 18.65 9.60 -4.35
C PRO A 230 17.88 10.10 -5.59
N GLY A 231 16.71 10.70 -5.37
CA GLY A 231 15.83 11.19 -6.43
C GLY A 231 14.97 10.11 -7.10
N SER A 232 15.16 8.83 -6.78
CA SER A 232 14.33 7.76 -7.34
C SER A 232 12.96 7.65 -6.68
N VAL A 233 11.94 7.28 -7.46
CA VAL A 233 10.60 6.95 -6.95
C VAL A 233 10.65 5.59 -6.24
N VAL A 234 10.38 5.59 -4.94
CA VAL A 234 10.38 4.39 -4.08
C VAL A 234 8.98 3.82 -3.87
N TYR A 235 7.96 4.63 -4.12
CA TYR A 235 6.56 4.25 -4.02
C TYR A 235 5.72 5.02 -5.04
N SER A 236 4.75 4.37 -5.68
CA SER A 236 3.78 5.04 -6.55
C SER A 236 2.46 4.30 -6.55
N ARG A 237 1.34 5.02 -6.56
CA ARG A 237 0.01 4.44 -6.61
C ARG A 237 -1.04 5.40 -7.19
N TRP A 238 -1.90 4.87 -8.04
CA TRP A 238 -3.09 5.57 -8.53
C TRP A 238 -4.21 5.58 -7.49
N LEU A 239 -4.86 6.73 -7.32
CA LEU A 239 -5.93 6.93 -6.36
C LEU A 239 -7.23 7.26 -7.10
N PRO A 240 -8.08 6.27 -7.42
CA PRO A 240 -9.26 6.46 -8.26
C PRO A 240 -10.21 7.57 -7.81
N HIS A 241 -10.38 7.73 -6.50
CA HIS A 241 -11.28 8.72 -5.89
C HIS A 241 -10.73 10.15 -5.94
N LEU A 242 -9.40 10.35 -6.05
CA LEU A 242 -8.80 11.67 -6.26
C LEU A 242 -8.52 11.94 -7.74
N LYS A 243 -8.48 10.89 -8.57
CA LYS A 243 -8.02 10.95 -9.96
C LYS A 243 -6.58 11.50 -10.07
N GLU A 244 -5.73 11.18 -9.09
CA GLU A 244 -4.32 11.61 -9.00
C GLU A 244 -3.40 10.41 -8.70
N HIS A 245 -2.13 10.51 -9.07
CA HIS A 245 -1.06 9.64 -8.62
C HIS A 245 -0.44 10.14 -7.33
N PHE A 246 -0.33 9.28 -6.32
CA PHE A 246 0.51 9.51 -5.15
C PHE A 246 1.85 8.81 -5.33
N SER A 247 2.95 9.51 -5.03
CA SER A 247 4.30 8.94 -5.07
C SER A 247 5.15 9.37 -3.89
N MET A 248 6.17 8.58 -3.58
CA MET A 248 7.24 8.96 -2.66
C MET A 248 8.58 8.81 -3.35
N ILE A 249 9.45 9.79 -3.11
CA ILE A 249 10.74 9.97 -3.79
C ILE A 249 11.83 9.98 -2.72
N ALA A 250 12.86 9.14 -2.87
CA ALA A 250 14.02 9.17 -2.00
C ALA A 250 14.68 10.56 -2.08
N LEU A 251 14.87 11.23 -0.94
CA LEU A 251 15.38 12.59 -0.96
C LEU A 251 16.85 12.60 -1.40
N ASP A 252 17.13 13.40 -2.42
CA ASP A 252 18.48 13.80 -2.80
C ASP A 252 18.88 15.13 -2.13
N TYR A 253 19.87 15.08 -1.23
CA TYR A 253 20.39 16.25 -0.51
C TYR A 253 21.41 17.07 -1.34
N THR A 254 21.86 16.51 -2.47
CA THR A 254 22.74 17.19 -3.43
C THR A 254 21.93 17.98 -4.47
N ASN A 255 20.66 17.65 -4.64
CA ASN A 255 19.72 18.38 -5.48
C ASN A 255 19.28 19.70 -4.81
N ASP A 256 19.49 20.82 -5.50
CA ASP A 256 19.20 22.15 -4.96
C ASP A 256 17.70 22.44 -4.81
N GLU A 257 16.83 21.86 -5.65
CA GLU A 257 15.38 22.03 -5.54
C GLU A 257 14.84 21.31 -4.30
N HIS A 258 15.30 20.09 -4.08
CA HIS A 258 14.99 19.30 -2.89
C HIS A 258 15.42 20.02 -1.62
N LEU A 259 16.68 20.46 -1.58
CA LEU A 259 17.22 21.17 -0.42
C LEU A 259 16.47 22.49 -0.16
N SER A 260 16.20 23.27 -1.22
CA SER A 260 15.45 24.52 -1.11
C SER A 260 14.03 24.30 -0.58
N LEU A 261 13.38 23.23 -1.01
CA LEU A 261 12.03 22.88 -0.57
C LEU A 261 12.01 22.46 0.90
N PHE A 262 12.93 21.58 1.31
CA PHE A 262 13.11 21.19 2.71
C PHE A 262 13.39 22.43 3.58
N ASN A 263 14.32 23.29 3.16
CA ASN A 263 14.67 24.50 3.91
C ASN A 263 13.49 25.45 4.07
N LYS A 264 12.73 25.68 3.00
CA LYS A 264 11.52 26.48 3.06
C LYS A 264 10.50 25.92 4.04
N TRP A 265 10.27 24.61 4.01
CA TRP A 265 9.27 23.97 4.87
C TRP A 265 9.69 23.93 6.33
N GLN A 266 10.95 23.63 6.63
CA GLN A 266 11.43 23.60 8.03
C GLN A 266 11.42 24.99 8.68
N ASN A 267 11.58 26.05 7.88
CA ASN A 267 11.48 27.42 8.35
C ASN A 267 10.04 27.98 8.39
N ASP A 268 9.03 27.22 7.93
CA ASP A 268 7.63 27.59 8.14
C ASP A 268 7.30 27.51 9.64
N PRO A 269 6.80 28.59 10.28
CA PRO A 269 6.56 28.63 11.73
C PRO A 269 5.67 27.49 12.25
N ARG A 270 4.74 26.99 11.43
CA ARG A 270 3.87 25.87 11.81
C ARG A 270 4.62 24.55 11.83
N VAL A 271 5.53 24.33 10.88
CA VAL A 271 6.38 23.13 10.85
C VAL A 271 7.42 23.22 11.96
N ALA A 272 8.09 24.35 12.10
CA ALA A 272 9.08 24.63 13.13
C ALA A 272 8.54 24.36 14.54
N ALA A 273 7.27 24.67 14.82
CA ALA A 273 6.63 24.41 16.11
C ALA A 273 6.59 22.91 16.50
N GLY A 274 6.63 22.00 15.53
CA GLY A 274 6.60 20.55 15.76
C GLY A 274 7.92 19.83 15.49
N TRP A 275 8.73 20.34 14.56
CA TRP A 275 9.99 19.72 14.13
C TRP A 275 11.23 20.36 14.76
N ASN A 276 11.18 21.66 15.09
CA ASN A 276 12.27 22.41 15.71
C ASN A 276 13.62 22.38 14.93
N GLU A 277 13.55 22.26 13.60
CA GLU A 277 14.72 22.19 12.70
C GLU A 277 14.85 23.47 11.84
N THR A 278 14.58 24.66 12.38
CA THR A 278 14.80 25.92 11.63
C THR A 278 16.29 26.15 11.39
N GLY A 279 16.66 26.71 10.24
CA GLY A 279 18.07 26.89 9.92
C GLY A 279 18.35 27.45 8.54
N THR A 280 19.63 27.69 8.29
CA THR A 280 20.17 28.08 6.98
C THR A 280 20.21 26.89 6.02
N LEU A 281 20.36 27.19 4.72
CA LEU A 281 20.44 26.17 3.68
C LEU A 281 21.62 25.19 3.93
N ASP A 282 22.77 25.69 4.38
CA ASP A 282 23.95 24.87 4.66
C ASP A 282 23.76 23.96 5.88
N GLN A 283 23.12 24.48 6.94
CA GLN A 283 22.76 23.67 8.11
C GLN A 283 21.81 22.51 7.72
N HIS A 284 20.84 22.79 6.86
CA HIS A 284 19.93 21.76 6.35
C HIS A 284 20.59 20.79 5.39
N ARG A 285 21.54 21.23 4.57
CA ARG A 285 22.32 20.32 3.71
C ARG A 285 23.12 19.34 4.56
N GLU A 286 23.78 19.85 5.61
CA GLU A 286 24.54 19.00 6.53
C GLU A 286 23.64 18.06 7.34
N TYR A 287 22.47 18.52 7.76
CA TYR A 287 21.45 17.69 8.41
C TYR A 287 21.03 16.52 7.50
N LEU A 288 20.62 16.81 6.27
CA LEU A 288 20.18 15.79 5.31
C LEU A 288 21.32 14.86 4.88
N ARG A 289 22.57 15.35 4.78
CA ARG A 289 23.75 14.53 4.50
C ARG A 289 23.98 13.49 5.60
N LYS A 290 23.93 13.91 6.87
CA LYS A 290 24.05 12.99 8.02
C LYS A 290 22.96 11.92 7.99
N LEU A 291 21.71 12.32 7.74
CA LEU A 291 20.60 11.37 7.61
C LEU A 291 20.78 10.46 6.40
N HIS A 292 21.35 10.94 5.29
CA HIS A 292 21.63 10.12 4.10
C HIS A 292 22.72 9.07 4.38
N GLU A 293 23.75 9.42 5.15
CA GLU A 293 24.84 8.50 5.52
C GLU A 293 24.46 7.50 6.61
N ASP A 294 23.50 7.82 7.48
CA ASP A 294 23.05 6.93 8.56
C ASP A 294 22.09 5.84 8.06
N PRO A 295 22.47 4.55 7.99
CA PRO A 295 21.61 3.47 7.47
C PRO A 295 20.27 3.29 8.19
N HIS A 296 20.18 3.83 9.40
CA HIS A 296 19.00 3.79 10.26
C HIS A 296 17.76 4.44 9.65
N VAL A 297 17.94 5.51 8.86
CA VAL A 297 16.85 6.42 8.45
C VAL A 297 16.83 6.68 6.96
N LEU A 298 15.66 6.61 6.35
CA LEU A 298 15.40 7.00 4.97
C LEU A 298 14.57 8.27 4.93
N THR A 299 15.12 9.31 4.31
CA THR A 299 14.45 10.58 4.05
C THR A 299 13.77 10.53 2.68
N MET A 300 12.54 11.02 2.60
CA MET A 300 11.77 11.02 1.35
C MET A 300 10.81 12.20 1.27
N PHE A 301 10.53 12.60 0.04
CA PHE A 301 9.39 13.48 -0.26
C PHE A 301 8.17 12.68 -0.68
N ALA A 302 6.99 13.25 -0.47
CA ALA A 302 5.74 12.75 -1.01
C ALA A 302 5.15 13.74 -2.01
N ALA A 303 4.53 13.22 -3.06
CA ALA A 303 3.94 14.00 -4.13
C ALA A 303 2.54 13.50 -4.53
N PHE A 304 1.74 14.43 -5.05
CA PHE A 304 0.55 14.14 -5.85
C PHE A 304 0.77 14.70 -7.25
N ASP A 305 0.63 13.87 -8.29
CA ASP A 305 0.90 14.23 -9.70
C ASP A 305 2.19 15.07 -9.86
N ASP A 306 3.28 14.55 -9.29
CA ASP A 306 4.63 15.14 -9.28
C ASP A 306 4.80 16.43 -8.45
N VAL A 307 3.74 16.93 -7.78
CA VAL A 307 3.83 18.09 -6.88
C VAL A 307 4.22 17.63 -5.48
N LEU A 308 5.47 17.88 -5.10
CA LEU A 308 5.98 17.60 -3.75
C LEU A 308 5.23 18.43 -2.69
N PHE A 309 4.76 17.78 -1.62
CA PHE A 309 3.98 18.44 -0.57
C PHE A 309 4.41 18.14 0.86
N GLY A 310 5.11 17.03 1.09
CA GLY A 310 5.46 16.55 2.42
C GLY A 310 6.85 15.92 2.46
N TYR A 311 7.47 15.99 3.63
CA TYR A 311 8.77 15.38 3.93
C TYR A 311 8.59 14.35 5.04
N PHE A 312 9.14 13.15 4.81
CA PHE A 312 9.00 12.01 5.71
C PHE A 312 10.37 11.42 6.04
N GLU A 313 10.50 10.97 7.29
CA GLU A 313 11.62 10.16 7.77
C GLU A 313 11.08 8.81 8.22
N ILE A 314 11.58 7.75 7.60
CA ILE A 314 11.24 6.36 7.93
C ILE A 314 12.47 5.71 8.52
N TYR A 315 12.33 5.15 9.72
CA TYR A 315 13.48 4.71 10.50
C TYR A 315 13.33 3.30 11.05
N TRP A 316 14.43 2.63 11.34
CA TRP A 316 14.42 1.31 12.01
C TRP A 316 14.28 1.49 13.52
N ALA A 317 13.16 1.07 14.10
CA ALA A 317 12.82 1.42 15.48
C ALA A 317 13.84 0.88 16.50
N MET A 318 14.40 -0.32 16.29
CA MET A 318 15.44 -0.90 17.16
C MET A 318 16.73 -0.07 17.18
N GLU A 319 17.03 0.59 16.06
CA GLU A 319 18.17 1.48 15.93
C GLU A 319 17.85 2.88 16.44
N ASP A 320 16.58 3.29 16.49
CA ASP A 320 16.18 4.61 16.94
C ASP A 320 16.19 4.78 18.46
N HIS A 321 16.13 6.04 18.96
CA HIS A 321 15.82 6.28 20.36
C HIS A 321 14.49 5.64 20.78
N MET A 322 13.53 5.52 19.85
CA MET A 322 12.24 4.91 20.08
C MET A 322 12.36 3.45 20.54
N GLY A 323 13.32 2.71 19.98
CA GLY A 323 13.58 1.31 20.33
C GLY A 323 13.96 1.08 21.78
N ALA A 324 14.46 2.09 22.50
CA ALA A 324 14.78 2.01 23.92
C ALA A 324 13.53 2.03 24.82
N HIS A 325 12.39 2.48 24.30
CA HIS A 325 11.18 2.62 25.11
C HIS A 325 10.26 1.40 25.00
N TYR A 326 10.52 0.40 24.17
CA TYR A 326 9.72 -0.82 24.14
C TYR A 326 10.56 -2.00 23.65
N GLN A 327 10.01 -3.22 23.68
CA GLN A 327 10.71 -4.38 23.13
C GLN A 327 10.64 -4.38 21.60
N SER A 328 11.45 -3.54 20.98
CA SER A 328 11.52 -3.39 19.52
C SER A 328 12.01 -4.66 18.83
N SER A 329 11.33 -5.03 17.75
CA SER A 329 11.79 -6.10 16.85
C SER A 329 12.85 -5.55 15.89
N PRO A 330 13.80 -6.39 15.41
CA PRO A 330 14.80 -5.98 14.43
C PRO A 330 14.25 -5.38 13.13
N TYR A 331 12.98 -5.57 12.81
CA TYR A 331 12.35 -5.06 11.58
C TYR A 331 11.20 -4.10 11.85
N ASP A 332 10.97 -3.71 13.10
CA ASP A 332 10.01 -2.65 13.39
C ASP A 332 10.48 -1.33 12.78
N ARG A 333 9.54 -0.57 12.22
CA ARG A 333 9.85 0.72 11.59
C ARG A 333 9.02 1.83 12.21
N GLY A 334 9.62 2.99 12.39
CA GLY A 334 8.91 4.18 12.82
C GLY A 334 8.90 5.26 11.76
N ARG A 335 8.18 6.35 12.04
CA ARG A 335 7.96 7.44 11.08
C ARG A 335 7.88 8.81 11.74
N HIS A 336 8.50 9.81 11.11
CA HIS A 336 8.22 11.23 11.34
C HIS A 336 7.75 11.86 10.04
N LEU A 337 6.69 12.66 10.10
CA LEU A 337 6.01 13.15 8.91
C LEU A 337 5.72 14.65 9.07
N LEU A 338 5.95 15.43 8.02
CA LEU A 338 5.47 16.81 7.93
C LEU A 338 4.81 17.09 6.58
N VAL A 339 3.88 18.04 6.58
CA VAL A 339 3.23 18.58 5.38
C VAL A 339 3.63 20.04 5.25
N GLY A 340 4.51 20.30 4.28
CA GLY A 340 5.01 21.63 3.98
C GLY A 340 4.03 22.44 3.14
N ASP A 341 3.40 21.85 2.13
CA ASP A 341 2.44 22.55 1.27
C ASP A 341 1.01 22.48 1.84
N VAL A 342 0.43 23.66 2.07
CA VAL A 342 -0.91 23.81 2.68
C VAL A 342 -2.05 23.26 1.80
N ARG A 343 -1.86 23.21 0.48
CA ARG A 343 -2.87 22.76 -0.50
C ARG A 343 -3.20 21.28 -0.37
N PHE A 344 -2.26 20.50 0.17
CA PHE A 344 -2.39 19.05 0.33
C PHE A 344 -2.83 18.65 1.75
N ARG A 345 -3.33 19.62 2.53
CA ARG A 345 -3.95 19.40 3.83
C ARG A 345 -5.42 19.04 3.67
N GLY A 346 -6.01 18.46 4.71
CA GLY A 346 -7.43 18.10 4.78
C GLY A 346 -7.65 16.58 4.82
N PRO A 347 -8.79 16.13 5.38
CA PRO A 347 -9.01 14.73 5.72
C PRO A 347 -8.93 13.79 4.51
N HIS A 348 -9.42 14.24 3.35
CA HIS A 348 -9.43 13.45 2.12
C HIS A 348 -8.03 13.14 1.55
N ARG A 349 -7.04 14.03 1.75
CA ARG A 349 -5.64 13.78 1.34
C ARG A 349 -4.83 13.16 2.46
N VAL A 350 -5.04 13.59 3.71
CA VAL A 350 -4.29 13.09 4.87
C VAL A 350 -4.52 11.61 5.10
N SER A 351 -5.78 11.15 5.14
CA SER A 351 -6.06 9.71 5.29
C SER A 351 -5.40 8.87 4.20
N VAL A 352 -5.28 9.41 2.98
CA VAL A 352 -4.68 8.73 1.86
C VAL A 352 -3.16 8.64 2.00
N TRP A 353 -2.44 9.75 2.14
CA TRP A 353 -0.98 9.68 2.22
C TRP A 353 -0.51 9.01 3.52
N TRP A 354 -1.26 9.15 4.63
CA TRP A 354 -0.95 8.47 5.90
C TRP A 354 -1.02 6.95 5.76
N CYS A 355 -2.05 6.43 5.09
CA CYS A 355 -2.16 5.01 4.80
C CYS A 355 -1.05 4.55 3.84
N ASN A 356 -0.76 5.33 2.79
CA ASN A 356 0.22 4.93 1.77
C ASN A 356 1.67 4.94 2.28
N VAL A 357 2.05 5.83 3.21
CA VAL A 357 3.39 5.79 3.82
C VAL A 357 3.57 4.51 4.66
N MET A 358 2.57 4.14 5.46
CA MET A 358 2.60 2.90 6.23
C MET A 358 2.58 1.66 5.32
N HIS A 359 1.80 1.72 4.24
CA HIS A 359 1.77 0.67 3.23
C HIS A 359 3.17 0.48 2.62
N TYR A 360 3.86 1.56 2.22
CA TYR A 360 5.23 1.48 1.74
C TYR A 360 6.16 0.81 2.76
N MET A 361 6.10 1.19 4.04
CA MET A 361 6.96 0.59 5.08
C MET A 361 6.81 -0.95 5.15
N PHE A 362 5.58 -1.46 5.02
CA PHE A 362 5.29 -2.91 4.99
C PHE A 362 5.69 -3.60 3.68
N LEU A 363 5.66 -2.90 2.54
CA LEU A 363 6.06 -3.46 1.25
C LEU A 363 7.57 -3.47 1.06
N ASP A 364 8.22 -2.43 1.56
CA ASP A 364 9.64 -2.20 1.38
C ASP A 364 10.47 -3.25 2.13
N GLU A 365 10.00 -3.64 3.32
CA GLU A 365 10.54 -4.75 4.09
C GLU A 365 9.42 -5.70 4.52
N PRO A 366 9.26 -6.85 3.85
CA PRO A 366 8.21 -7.83 4.18
C PRO A 366 8.27 -8.36 5.61
N ARG A 367 9.46 -8.35 6.26
CA ARG A 367 9.65 -8.79 7.65
C ARG A 367 9.19 -7.75 8.68
N THR A 368 8.89 -6.52 8.26
CA THR A 368 8.33 -5.51 9.16
C THR A 368 6.98 -5.98 9.68
N TRP A 369 6.95 -6.30 10.98
CA TRP A 369 5.74 -6.73 11.66
C TRP A 369 5.02 -5.55 12.29
N ASN A 370 5.73 -4.63 12.97
CA ASN A 370 5.12 -3.44 13.55
C ASN A 370 5.60 -2.16 12.90
N ILE A 371 4.68 -1.21 12.80
CA ILE A 371 4.97 0.19 12.56
C ILE A 371 4.66 0.97 13.83
N VAL A 372 5.59 1.83 14.26
CA VAL A 372 5.47 2.67 15.45
C VAL A 372 5.40 4.16 15.12
N GLY A 373 4.95 4.95 16.09
CA GLY A 373 5.01 6.41 16.07
C GLY A 373 4.87 7.00 17.47
N GLU A 374 5.37 8.22 17.66
CA GLU A 374 5.46 8.87 18.97
C GLU A 374 4.91 10.31 18.97
N PRO A 375 3.66 10.54 18.52
CA PRO A 375 3.05 11.86 18.61
C PRO A 375 2.91 12.32 20.07
N ALA A 376 2.90 13.63 20.29
CA ALA A 376 2.57 14.17 21.60
C ALA A 376 1.14 13.74 22.00
N VAL A 377 0.93 13.41 23.27
CA VAL A 377 -0.39 12.95 23.77
C VAL A 377 -1.52 13.97 23.56
N THR A 378 -1.16 15.24 23.39
CA THR A 378 -2.07 16.36 23.13
C THR A 378 -2.38 16.55 21.63
N SER A 379 -1.69 15.83 20.74
CA SER A 379 -1.86 15.94 19.28
C SER A 379 -3.08 15.17 18.79
N SER A 380 -4.28 15.61 19.19
CA SER A 380 -5.57 14.95 18.90
C SER A 380 -5.78 14.62 17.42
N THR A 381 -5.33 15.49 16.52
CA THR A 381 -5.45 15.28 15.06
C THR A 381 -4.57 14.12 14.59
N VAL A 382 -3.31 14.06 15.02
CA VAL A 382 -2.38 12.98 14.65
C VAL A 382 -2.87 11.65 15.21
N LEU A 383 -3.25 11.63 16.48
CA LEU A 383 -3.81 10.45 17.13
C LEU A 383 -5.07 9.94 16.42
N ALA A 384 -5.95 10.84 15.96
CA ALA A 384 -7.14 10.44 15.20
C ALA A 384 -6.81 9.73 13.88
N TYR A 385 -5.82 10.21 13.11
CA TYR A 385 -5.35 9.54 11.89
C TYR A 385 -4.66 8.20 12.19
N ASP A 386 -3.91 8.14 13.30
CA ASP A 386 -3.30 6.89 13.75
C ASP A 386 -4.36 5.84 14.09
N PHE A 387 -5.37 6.19 14.89
CA PHE A 387 -6.48 5.27 15.19
C PHE A 387 -7.24 4.82 13.95
N ALA A 388 -7.46 5.73 13.00
CA ALA A 388 -8.15 5.42 11.76
C ALA A 388 -7.40 4.45 10.85
N THR A 389 -6.07 4.48 10.89
CA THR A 389 -5.20 3.58 10.13
C THR A 389 -4.86 2.30 10.90
N GLY A 390 -5.53 2.10 12.05
CA GLY A 390 -5.44 0.88 12.84
C GLY A 390 -4.36 0.90 13.92
N LEU A 391 -3.66 2.01 14.15
CA LEU A 391 -2.77 2.11 15.29
C LEU A 391 -3.54 2.11 16.60
N HIS A 392 -2.94 1.54 17.64
CA HIS A 392 -3.39 1.66 19.03
C HIS A 392 -2.32 2.35 19.87
N VAL A 393 -2.73 2.91 21.01
CA VAL A 393 -1.79 3.37 22.03
C VAL A 393 -1.22 2.15 22.73
N GLU A 394 0.06 1.87 22.53
CA GLU A 394 0.79 0.83 23.24
C GLU A 394 1.08 1.28 24.67
N LYS A 395 1.58 2.52 24.84
CA LYS A 395 1.73 3.16 26.15
C LYS A 395 1.95 4.67 26.04
N ILE A 396 1.88 5.35 27.18
CA ILE A 396 2.30 6.74 27.32
C ILE A 396 3.74 6.78 27.86
N MET A 397 4.56 7.66 27.33
CA MET A 397 5.96 7.84 27.73
C MET A 397 6.34 9.31 27.78
N ASP A 398 7.28 9.65 28.67
CA ASP A 398 7.83 11.00 28.80
C ASP A 398 9.20 11.05 28.12
N LEU A 399 9.27 11.76 27.00
CA LEU A 399 10.52 12.10 26.32
C LEU A 399 10.99 13.47 26.83
N PRO A 400 12.31 13.78 26.79
CA PRO A 400 12.84 15.04 27.32
C PRO A 400 12.16 16.31 26.77
N HIS A 401 11.64 16.25 25.54
CA HIS A 401 11.02 17.38 24.85
C HIS A 401 9.49 17.28 24.73
N LYS A 402 8.86 16.15 25.09
CA LYS A 402 7.39 15.97 25.02
C LYS A 402 6.89 14.74 25.78
N ARG A 403 5.65 14.82 26.27
CA ARG A 403 4.87 13.63 26.68
C ARG A 403 4.23 13.00 25.44
N SER A 404 4.59 11.77 25.13
CA SER A 404 4.22 11.07 23.89
C SER A 404 3.32 9.86 24.13
N ALA A 405 2.45 9.58 23.16
CA ALA A 405 1.81 8.28 23.04
C ALA A 405 2.65 7.42 22.09
N LEU A 406 3.15 6.27 22.55
CA LEU A 406 3.69 5.25 21.67
C LEU A 406 2.53 4.58 20.95
N MET A 407 2.40 4.89 19.67
CA MET A 407 1.40 4.32 18.77
C MET A 407 2.01 3.13 18.05
N MET A 408 1.23 2.07 17.85
CA MET A 408 1.68 0.86 17.15
C MET A 408 0.57 0.25 16.30
N VAL A 409 0.91 -0.28 15.12
CA VAL A 409 0.05 -1.20 14.37
C VAL A 409 0.88 -2.35 13.84
N ASN A 410 0.33 -3.56 13.90
CA ASN A 410 0.96 -4.72 13.27
C ASN A 410 0.47 -4.92 11.83
N ARG A 411 1.24 -5.70 11.07
CA ARG A 411 1.00 -5.98 9.66
C ARG A 411 -0.40 -6.53 9.40
N GLU A 412 -0.82 -7.54 10.17
CA GLU A 412 -2.11 -8.19 10.01
C GLU A 412 -3.27 -7.21 10.18
N LYS A 413 -3.26 -6.43 11.27
CA LYS A 413 -4.28 -5.41 11.56
C LYS A 413 -4.33 -4.35 10.46
N PHE A 414 -3.18 -3.90 9.96
CA PHE A 414 -3.12 -2.91 8.88
C PHE A 414 -3.81 -3.40 7.61
N PHE A 415 -3.42 -4.56 7.07
CA PHE A 415 -3.98 -5.07 5.80
C PHE A 415 -5.43 -5.57 5.92
N THR A 416 -5.87 -5.86 7.15
CA THR A 416 -7.27 -6.21 7.43
C THR A 416 -8.15 -4.97 7.42
N LEU A 417 -7.82 -3.96 8.26
CA LEU A 417 -8.71 -2.84 8.53
C LEU A 417 -8.66 -1.71 7.50
N ASN A 418 -7.53 -1.54 6.79
CA ASN A 418 -7.39 -0.44 5.83
C ASN A 418 -7.96 -0.83 4.46
N SER A 419 -8.71 0.08 3.84
CA SER A 419 -9.45 -0.11 2.59
C SER A 419 -8.66 0.33 1.36
N PHE A 420 -8.81 -0.39 0.23
CA PHE A 420 -7.98 -0.16 -0.98
C PHE A 420 -8.11 1.27 -1.48
N THR A 421 -9.31 1.80 -1.47
CA THR A 421 -9.51 3.22 -1.67
C THR A 421 -10.05 3.86 -0.41
N TRP A 422 -9.80 5.16 -0.26
CA TRP A 422 -10.66 5.98 0.60
C TRP A 422 -12.07 5.96 0.00
N ASP A 423 -13.09 5.74 0.82
CA ASP A 423 -14.47 5.62 0.36
C ASP A 423 -15.21 6.96 0.27
N GLY A 424 -14.47 8.09 0.34
CA GLY A 424 -15.05 9.43 0.20
C GLY A 424 -15.70 9.98 1.47
N GLU A 425 -15.68 9.20 2.56
CA GLU A 425 -15.40 9.69 3.91
C GLU A 425 -15.31 11.21 4.16
N LYS A 426 -16.39 11.93 4.51
CA LYS A 426 -16.24 13.33 5.00
C LYS A 426 -15.45 13.41 6.31
N ARG A 427 -15.47 12.32 7.08
CA ARG A 427 -14.75 12.19 8.35
C ARG A 427 -13.93 10.91 8.34
N VAL A 428 -12.86 10.95 9.10
CA VAL A 428 -12.03 9.79 9.30
C VAL A 428 -12.77 8.80 10.20
N ARG A 429 -13.08 7.59 9.71
CA ARG A 429 -13.78 6.57 10.50
C ARG A 429 -12.84 5.91 11.52
N PRO A 430 -13.37 5.41 12.64
CA PRO A 430 -12.69 4.39 13.45
C PRO A 430 -12.37 3.16 12.59
N SER A 431 -11.21 2.55 12.80
CA SER A 431 -10.70 1.45 11.96
C SER A 431 -11.61 0.21 11.89
N LEU A 432 -12.45 -0.03 12.90
CA LEU A 432 -13.36 -1.19 12.95
C LEU A 432 -14.67 -1.01 12.18
N ASP A 433 -15.01 0.21 11.76
CA ASP A 433 -16.26 0.49 11.03
C ASP A 433 -16.32 -0.25 9.68
N LEU A 434 -15.16 -0.59 9.09
CA LEU A 434 -15.10 -1.36 7.84
C LEU A 434 -15.67 -2.77 8.02
N GLY A 435 -15.29 -3.46 9.10
CA GLY A 435 -15.76 -4.80 9.43
C GLY A 435 -17.20 -4.84 9.92
N ALA A 436 -17.74 -3.72 10.42
CA ALA A 436 -19.12 -3.61 10.87
C ALA A 436 -20.15 -3.37 9.75
N LYS A 437 -19.69 -3.08 8.52
CA LYS A 437 -20.54 -2.73 7.36
C LYS A 437 -20.67 -3.85 6.32
N LEU A 438 -19.93 -4.95 6.49
CA LEU A 438 -20.11 -6.22 5.79
C LEU A 438 -21.16 -7.06 6.52
#